data_AF-A0A931JXZ3-F1
#
_entry.id   AF-A0A931JXZ3-F1
#
_cell.length_a   1.000
_cell.length_b   1.000
_cell.length_c   1.000
_cell.angle_alpha   90.00
_cell.angle_beta   90.00
_cell.angle_gamma   90.00
#
_symmetry.space_group_name_H-M   'P 1'
#
loop_
_entity.id
_entity.type
_entity.pdbx_description
1 polymer ?
#
loop_
_entity_poly.entity_id
_entity_poly.type
_entity_poly.pdbx_seq_one_letter_code
_entity_poly.pdbx_strand_id
1 'polypeptide(L)'
;MTTSPNFSRFLTVVAALSMSVGTAFAQHEHHGDAPAKSEQPARHKDAAPAAKQGERVGDPYALETCPISGKKLGAMGDPVVKLYDGREVRFCCPGCPPKFEKDLATSLAKLDEKIIKDQSPLYPLMTSVVTGKDLPEKPYELVYGNRLIRLGAESEKADFLKDAKKYLAELDKAVVAAQGKDYPLKTCPVSKDELGGDMGKPVDVVVAGRLIRLCCKDCKKDIEKEPAKFVAMVDAARKHHDKPDHDENDEHHDHKHGG
;
A
#
# COMPACT_ATOMS: atom_id res chain seq x y z
N MET A 1 -8.98 43.94 52.51
CA MET A 1 -8.89 44.04 53.98
C MET A 1 -10.31 43.93 54.54
N THR A 2 -10.46 43.37 55.76
CA THR A 2 -11.70 43.01 56.52
C THR A 2 -12.32 41.65 56.16
N THR A 3 -11.93 40.52 56.78
CA THR A 3 -12.16 39.96 58.15
C THR A 3 -13.31 38.95 58.19
N SER A 4 -12.98 37.67 58.45
CA SER A 4 -13.88 36.60 58.93
C SER A 4 -14.39 36.87 60.35
N PRO A 5 -15.49 36.22 60.79
CA PRO A 5 -15.37 35.06 61.71
C PRO A 5 -16.41 33.94 61.39
N ASN A 6 -16.19 32.63 61.55
CA ASN A 6 -15.82 31.74 62.68
C ASN A 6 -17.03 31.18 63.50
N PHE A 7 -16.93 29.90 63.90
CA PHE A 7 -17.81 28.99 64.69
C PHE A 7 -18.69 27.99 63.90
N SER A 8 -18.34 26.70 63.80
CA SER A 8 -18.27 25.60 64.81
C SER A 8 -19.64 25.00 65.18
N ARG A 9 -19.85 23.72 64.84
CA ARG A 9 -20.50 22.73 65.73
C ARG A 9 -20.37 21.28 65.25
N PHE A 10 -19.95 20.47 66.22
CA PHE A 10 -19.85 19.01 66.29
C PHE A 10 -21.20 18.27 66.09
N LEU A 11 -21.14 17.05 65.53
CA LEU A 11 -21.92 15.86 65.92
C LEU A 11 -21.32 14.64 65.17
N THR A 12 -20.47 13.80 65.76
CA THR A 12 -20.71 12.61 66.61
C THR A 12 -21.57 11.48 65.99
N VAL A 13 -20.87 10.47 65.46
CA VAL A 13 -21.03 8.99 65.59
C VAL A 13 -22.41 8.34 65.43
N VAL A 14 -22.54 7.39 64.48
CA VAL A 14 -22.98 5.99 64.74
C VAL A 14 -22.35 5.05 63.71
N ALA A 15 -21.56 4.10 64.18
CA ALA A 15 -21.15 2.91 63.44
C ALA A 15 -22.22 1.81 63.61
N ALA A 16 -22.58 1.14 62.52
CA ALA A 16 -23.36 -0.09 62.57
C ALA A 16 -22.65 -1.18 61.75
N LEU A 17 -22.14 -2.16 62.48
CA LEU A 17 -21.50 -3.39 62.02
C LEU A 17 -22.60 -4.43 61.80
N SER A 18 -22.69 -5.01 60.60
CA SER A 18 -23.50 -6.21 60.35
C SER A 18 -22.66 -7.25 59.61
N MET A 19 -22.27 -8.29 60.35
CA MET A 19 -21.71 -9.52 59.83
C MET A 19 -22.86 -10.46 59.44
N SER A 20 -22.79 -11.04 58.26
CA SER A 20 -23.51 -12.26 57.89
C SER A 20 -22.59 -13.15 57.06
N VAL A 21 -22.40 -14.36 57.55
CA VAL A 21 -21.50 -15.39 57.05
C VAL A 21 -22.21 -16.27 56.02
N GLY A 22 -21.53 -16.54 54.91
CA GLY A 22 -21.46 -17.86 54.26
C GLY A 22 -22.52 -18.21 53.20
N THR A 23 -22.08 -18.33 51.94
CA THR A 23 -21.95 -19.64 51.24
C THR A 23 -21.09 -19.46 50.00
N ALA A 24 -20.13 -20.36 49.84
CA ALA A 24 -19.23 -20.43 48.69
C ALA A 24 -19.97 -20.93 47.44
N PHE A 25 -19.76 -20.25 46.31
CA PHE A 25 -19.80 -20.86 44.99
C PHE A 25 -18.55 -20.42 44.23
N ALA A 26 -17.79 -21.42 43.78
CA ALA A 26 -16.63 -21.27 42.94
C ALA A 26 -17.07 -20.91 41.52
N GLN A 27 -16.62 -19.76 41.01
CA GLN A 27 -16.43 -19.53 39.58
C GLN A 27 -15.11 -18.76 39.41
N HIS A 28 -14.13 -19.45 38.82
CA HIS A 28 -12.93 -18.82 38.28
C HIS A 28 -13.34 -17.98 37.08
N GLU A 29 -13.23 -16.66 37.19
CA GLU A 29 -13.23 -15.76 36.05
C GLU A 29 -11.88 -15.03 36.07
N HIS A 30 -11.02 -15.39 35.12
CA HIS A 30 -9.77 -14.69 34.89
C HIS A 30 -10.09 -13.26 34.45
N HIS A 31 -9.73 -12.30 35.30
CA HIS A 31 -9.61 -10.91 34.89
C HIS A 31 -8.52 -10.83 33.80
N GLY A 32 -8.97 -10.78 32.55
CA GLY A 32 -8.16 -10.38 31.41
C GLY A 32 -7.96 -8.87 31.46
N ASP A 33 -6.69 -8.49 31.56
CA ASP A 33 -6.20 -7.12 31.53
C ASP A 33 -6.77 -6.29 30.37
N ALA A 34 -6.98 -5.02 30.67
CA ALA A 34 -7.34 -3.97 29.73
C ALA A 34 -6.40 -3.92 28.52
N PRO A 35 -6.88 -3.57 27.31
CA PRO A 35 -5.98 -3.38 26.19
C PRO A 35 -5.12 -2.13 26.44
N ALA A 36 -3.81 -2.36 26.60
CA ALA A 36 -2.79 -1.32 26.54
C ALA A 36 -2.97 -0.52 25.24
N LYS A 37 -3.21 0.78 25.38
CA LYS A 37 -3.07 1.74 24.28
C LYS A 37 -1.65 1.59 23.73
N SER A 38 -1.53 1.19 22.47
CA SER A 38 -0.28 1.14 21.75
C SER A 38 0.21 2.57 21.51
N GLU A 39 1.10 3.05 22.38
CA GLU A 39 1.86 4.27 22.15
C GLU A 39 2.85 4.02 20.98
N GLN A 40 2.62 4.68 19.85
CA GLN A 40 3.56 4.71 18.72
C GLN A 40 4.87 5.41 19.14
N PRO A 41 6.06 4.87 18.81
CA PRO A 41 7.32 5.55 19.10
C PRO A 41 7.54 6.76 18.18
N ALA A 42 8.42 7.66 18.65
CA ALA A 42 8.57 9.05 18.22
C ALA A 42 8.87 9.26 16.73
N ARG A 43 8.28 10.35 16.23
CA ARG A 43 8.26 10.85 14.84
C ARG A 43 9.65 11.35 14.40
N HIS A 44 10.08 10.98 13.19
CA HIS A 44 11.19 11.62 12.49
C HIS A 44 10.81 13.06 12.11
N LYS A 45 11.76 14.00 12.26
CA LYS A 45 11.53 15.46 12.30
C LYS A 45 11.30 16.14 10.94
N ASP A 46 11.18 15.41 9.83
CA ASP A 46 11.04 16.00 8.48
C ASP A 46 9.77 15.53 7.73
N ALA A 47 8.69 15.27 8.47
CA ALA A 47 7.47 14.68 7.92
C ALA A 47 6.65 15.65 7.06
N ALA A 48 6.24 15.14 5.88
CA ALA A 48 5.16 15.66 5.04
C ALA A 48 3.87 15.93 5.85
N PRO A 49 2.92 16.77 5.36
CA PRO A 49 1.67 17.00 6.06
C PRO A 49 0.98 15.68 6.39
N ALA A 50 0.66 15.50 7.68
CA ALA A 50 0.12 14.26 8.21
C ALA A 50 -1.17 13.87 7.47
N ALA A 51 -1.16 12.70 6.81
CA ALA A 51 -2.36 12.08 6.27
C ALA A 51 -3.39 11.86 7.39
N LYS A 52 -4.69 11.92 7.06
CA LYS A 52 -5.75 11.54 8.00
C LYS A 52 -5.49 10.11 8.47
N GLN A 53 -5.59 9.88 9.79
CA GLN A 53 -5.38 8.56 10.38
C GLN A 53 -6.29 7.53 9.69
N GLY A 54 -5.69 6.52 9.06
CA GLY A 54 -6.39 5.43 8.37
C GLY A 54 -6.54 5.58 6.86
N GLU A 55 -6.13 6.70 6.25
CA GLU A 55 -6.18 6.87 4.78
C GLU A 55 -4.84 6.54 4.13
N ARG A 56 -4.86 5.70 3.09
CA ARG A 56 -3.68 5.31 2.32
C ARG A 56 -3.25 6.45 1.40
N VAL A 57 -1.96 6.79 1.38
CA VAL A 57 -1.36 7.68 0.38
C VAL A 57 -0.63 6.87 -0.69
N GLY A 58 -0.67 7.35 -1.93
CA GLY A 58 0.00 6.73 -3.08
C GLY A 58 -0.66 5.43 -3.55
N ASP A 59 0.17 4.46 -3.90
CA ASP A 59 -0.18 3.18 -4.52
C ASP A 59 -0.38 2.07 -3.46
N PRO A 60 -1.25 1.07 -3.74
CA PRO A 60 -1.37 -0.11 -2.88
C PRO A 60 -0.08 -0.93 -2.93
N TYR A 61 0.13 -1.82 -1.97
CA TYR A 61 1.35 -2.63 -1.92
C TYR A 61 1.37 -3.66 -3.07
N ALA A 62 2.14 -3.39 -4.12
CA ALA A 62 2.13 -4.17 -5.36
C ALA A 62 3.16 -5.32 -5.40
N LEU A 63 4.07 -5.42 -4.44
CA LEU A 63 5.04 -6.52 -4.41
C LEU A 63 4.34 -7.83 -4.04
N GLU A 64 4.75 -8.93 -4.68
CA GLU A 64 4.15 -10.26 -4.42
C GLU A 64 4.56 -10.89 -3.09
N THR A 65 5.58 -10.33 -2.42
CA THR A 65 6.22 -10.95 -1.26
C THR A 65 6.13 -10.08 -0.02
N CYS A 66 6.07 -10.76 1.14
CA CYS A 66 6.15 -10.13 2.45
C CYS A 66 7.53 -9.46 2.63
N PRO A 67 7.59 -8.20 3.10
CA PRO A 67 8.86 -7.49 3.25
C PRO A 67 9.77 -8.08 4.34
N ILE A 68 9.19 -8.83 5.28
CA ILE A 68 9.92 -9.47 6.39
C ILE A 68 10.37 -10.89 6.05
N SER A 69 9.46 -11.73 5.60
CA SER A 69 9.75 -13.15 5.40
C SER A 69 10.21 -13.49 3.99
N GLY A 70 9.98 -12.61 3.02
CA GLY A 70 10.18 -12.90 1.59
C GLY A 70 9.18 -13.90 1.01
N LYS A 71 8.27 -14.46 1.82
CA LYS A 71 7.25 -15.42 1.35
C LYS A 71 6.18 -14.72 0.53
N LYS A 72 5.57 -15.46 -0.39
CA LYS A 72 4.46 -14.99 -1.22
C LYS A 72 3.27 -14.56 -0.35
N LEU A 73 2.70 -13.39 -0.62
CA LEU A 73 1.47 -12.92 -0.01
C LEU A 73 0.29 -13.81 -0.45
N GLY A 74 -0.67 -14.05 0.45
CA GLY A 74 -1.79 -14.97 0.21
C GLY A 74 -1.50 -16.44 0.55
N ALA A 75 -0.23 -16.85 0.61
CA ALA A 75 0.13 -18.25 0.94
C ALA A 75 -0.15 -18.65 2.41
N MET A 76 -0.45 -17.67 3.27
CA MET A 76 -0.76 -17.86 4.69
C MET A 76 -2.15 -17.28 5.04
N GLY A 77 -3.04 -17.24 4.06
CA GLY A 77 -4.33 -16.55 4.16
C GLY A 77 -4.22 -15.07 3.76
N ASP A 78 -5.26 -14.31 4.10
CA ASP A 78 -5.36 -12.90 3.75
C ASP A 78 -4.17 -12.09 4.31
N PRO A 79 -3.51 -11.25 3.49
CA PRO A 79 -2.41 -10.43 3.96
C PRO A 79 -2.83 -9.48 5.08
N VAL A 80 -1.98 -9.36 6.10
CA VAL A 80 -2.14 -8.34 7.13
C VAL A 80 -1.70 -7.00 6.54
N VAL A 81 -2.59 -6.01 6.56
CA VAL A 81 -2.36 -4.68 6.01
C VAL A 81 -2.07 -3.69 7.15
N LYS A 82 -1.00 -2.90 7.02
CA LYS A 82 -0.67 -1.79 7.93
C LYS A 82 -0.38 -0.52 7.14
N LEU A 83 -0.62 0.62 7.77
CA LEU A 83 -0.23 1.93 7.27
C LEU A 83 0.91 2.50 8.14
N TYR A 84 2.03 2.84 7.51
CA TYR A 84 3.13 3.57 8.14
C TYR A 84 3.25 4.92 7.42
N ASP A 85 2.96 6.03 8.11
CA ASP A 85 2.88 7.36 7.50
C ASP A 85 2.00 7.40 6.24
N GLY A 86 0.85 6.70 6.30
CA GLY A 86 -0.11 6.56 5.20
C GLY A 86 0.32 5.57 4.11
N ARG A 87 1.56 5.08 4.10
CA ARG A 87 2.01 4.06 3.14
C ARG A 87 1.50 2.69 3.54
N GLU A 88 0.86 2.01 2.60
CA GLU A 88 0.41 0.63 2.78
C GLU A 88 1.57 -0.36 2.71
N VAL A 89 1.64 -1.25 3.70
CA VAL A 89 2.55 -2.39 3.71
C VAL A 89 1.74 -3.65 4.02
N ARG A 90 1.96 -4.70 3.22
CA ARG A 90 1.28 -5.99 3.37
C ARG A 90 2.23 -7.07 3.85
N PHE A 91 1.74 -7.87 4.79
CA PHE A 91 2.48 -8.94 5.42
C PHE A 91 1.78 -10.27 5.24
N CYS A 92 2.54 -11.36 5.15
CA CYS A 92 1.95 -12.68 4.97
C CYS A 92 1.24 -13.21 6.21
N CYS A 93 1.55 -12.73 7.42
CA CYS A 93 0.94 -13.23 8.66
C CYS A 93 1.00 -12.21 9.82
N PRO A 94 0.21 -12.40 10.89
CA PRO A 94 0.17 -11.51 12.06
C PRO A 94 1.51 -11.36 12.81
N GLY A 95 2.42 -12.33 12.68
CA GLY A 95 3.74 -12.28 13.32
C GLY A 95 4.79 -11.44 12.58
N CYS A 96 4.47 -10.91 11.39
CA CYS A 96 5.41 -10.12 10.59
C CYS A 96 5.41 -8.60 10.92
N PRO A 97 4.27 -7.91 11.10
CA PRO A 97 4.29 -6.49 11.47
C PRO A 97 5.15 -6.16 12.70
N PRO A 98 5.08 -6.91 13.83
CA PRO A 98 5.94 -6.60 14.98
C PRO A 98 7.43 -6.73 14.69
N LYS A 99 7.83 -7.58 13.73
CA LYS A 99 9.24 -7.70 13.30
C LYS A 99 9.67 -6.54 12.41
N PHE A 100 8.75 -6.01 11.60
CA PHE A 100 8.96 -4.82 10.77
C PHE A 100 9.09 -3.56 11.61
N GLU A 101 8.29 -3.45 12.67
CA GLU A 101 8.25 -2.29 13.55
C GLU A 101 9.46 -2.20 14.51
N LYS A 102 10.19 -3.30 14.73
CA LYS A 102 11.39 -3.32 15.60
C LYS A 102 12.49 -2.35 15.14
N ASP A 103 12.65 -2.22 13.84
CA ASP A 103 13.51 -1.22 13.21
C ASP A 103 12.81 -0.73 11.95
N LEU A 104 11.85 0.16 12.15
CA LEU A 104 10.96 0.65 11.11
C LEU A 104 11.74 1.35 10.00
N ALA A 105 12.73 2.16 10.35
CA ALA A 105 13.54 2.91 9.38
C ALA A 105 14.33 1.97 8.46
N THR A 106 15.06 1.01 9.02
CA THR A 106 15.80 0.02 8.22
C THR A 106 14.86 -0.86 7.40
N SER A 107 13.69 -1.22 7.94
CA SER A 107 12.72 -2.06 7.25
C SER A 107 12.06 -1.34 6.08
N LEU A 108 11.75 -0.04 6.21
CA LEU A 108 11.26 0.80 5.14
C LEU A 108 12.33 1.03 4.07
N ALA A 109 13.59 1.27 4.44
CA ALA A 109 14.69 1.43 3.49
C ALA A 109 14.88 0.18 2.62
N LYS A 110 14.88 -1.02 3.21
CA LYS A 110 14.95 -2.29 2.46
C LYS A 110 13.74 -2.52 1.56
N LEU A 111 12.57 -2.05 1.97
CA LEU A 111 11.38 -2.10 1.15
C LEU A 111 11.48 -1.10 -0.03
N ASP A 112 12.04 0.08 0.21
CA ASP A 112 12.27 1.09 -0.82
C ASP A 112 13.23 0.61 -1.90
N GLU A 113 14.32 -0.06 -1.52
CA GLU A 113 15.24 -0.70 -2.47
C GLU A 113 14.52 -1.68 -3.40
N LYS A 114 13.58 -2.47 -2.88
CA LYS A 114 12.78 -3.41 -3.68
C LYS A 114 11.84 -2.68 -4.63
N ILE A 115 11.21 -1.60 -4.17
CA ILE A 115 10.30 -0.78 -4.98
C ILE A 115 11.05 -0.04 -6.08
N ILE A 116 12.21 0.56 -5.76
CA ILE A 116 13.09 1.20 -6.72
C ILE A 116 13.51 0.17 -7.77
N LYS A 117 14.00 -1.00 -7.36
CA LYS A 117 14.39 -2.06 -8.29
C LYS A 117 13.26 -2.50 -9.23
N ASP A 118 12.04 -2.58 -8.70
CA ASP A 118 10.85 -2.97 -9.45
C ASP A 118 10.41 -1.88 -10.46
N GLN A 119 10.43 -0.61 -10.04
CA GLN A 119 9.82 0.49 -10.80
C GLN A 119 10.82 1.27 -11.68
N SER A 120 12.11 1.26 -11.36
CA SER A 120 13.15 2.00 -12.10
C SER A 120 13.20 1.70 -13.60
N PRO A 121 13.05 0.44 -14.07
CA PRO A 121 13.02 0.13 -15.50
C PRO A 121 11.77 0.66 -16.22
N LEU A 122 10.71 0.99 -15.47
CA LEU A 122 9.40 1.40 -15.98
C LEU A 122 9.16 2.91 -15.86
N TYR A 123 10.15 3.66 -15.35
CA TYR A 123 9.97 5.06 -15.02
C TYR A 123 9.78 5.91 -16.30
N PRO A 124 8.67 6.65 -16.43
CA PRO A 124 8.25 7.20 -17.72
C PRO A 124 8.88 8.56 -18.08
N LEU A 125 9.64 9.18 -17.17
CA LEU A 125 10.18 10.53 -17.33
C LEU A 125 11.70 10.55 -17.31
N MET A 126 12.28 11.36 -18.20
CA MET A 126 13.70 11.75 -18.17
C MET A 126 13.91 13.11 -17.47
N THR A 127 12.83 13.71 -16.97
CA THR A 127 12.82 14.99 -16.27
C THR A 127 12.32 14.80 -14.83
N SER A 128 12.72 15.70 -13.93
CA SER A 128 12.15 15.79 -12.58
C SER A 128 10.64 15.99 -12.66
N VAL A 129 9.89 15.23 -11.87
CA VAL A 129 8.43 15.41 -11.78
C VAL A 129 8.05 16.76 -11.16
N VAL A 130 8.94 17.38 -10.37
CA VAL A 130 8.66 18.65 -9.69
C VAL A 130 8.96 19.85 -10.56
N THR A 131 10.15 19.87 -11.15
CA THR A 131 10.67 21.04 -11.89
C THR A 131 10.56 20.93 -13.39
N GLY A 132 10.34 19.73 -13.95
CA GLY A 132 10.32 19.48 -15.39
C GLY A 132 11.69 19.59 -16.06
N LYS A 133 12.77 19.80 -15.30
CA LYS A 133 14.15 19.85 -15.80
C LYS A 133 14.71 18.45 -15.99
N ASP A 134 15.67 18.29 -16.90
CA ASP A 134 16.36 17.02 -17.13
C ASP A 134 16.95 16.46 -15.83
N LEU A 135 16.78 15.14 -15.65
CA LEU A 135 17.38 14.42 -14.54
C LEU A 135 18.90 14.27 -14.79
N PRO A 136 19.73 14.38 -13.74
CA PRO A 136 21.14 14.00 -13.85
C PRO A 136 21.27 12.48 -14.05
N GLU A 137 22.46 12.02 -14.42
CA GLU A 137 22.76 10.58 -14.58
C GLU A 137 22.38 9.76 -13.34
N LYS A 138 22.58 10.34 -12.16
CA LYS A 138 22.15 9.79 -10.87
C LYS A 138 21.09 10.70 -10.25
N PRO A 139 19.80 10.46 -10.53
CA PRO A 139 18.72 11.26 -9.96
C PRO A 139 18.59 11.03 -8.45
N TYR A 140 17.99 11.99 -7.77
CA TYR A 140 17.53 11.78 -6.40
C TYR A 140 16.25 10.92 -6.44
N GLU A 141 16.34 9.69 -5.95
CA GLU A 141 15.23 8.76 -5.90
C GLU A 141 14.63 8.73 -4.50
N LEU A 142 13.30 8.82 -4.41
CA LEU A 142 12.56 8.57 -3.19
C LEU A 142 11.35 7.70 -3.48
N VAL A 143 10.89 6.96 -2.47
CA VAL A 143 9.62 6.23 -2.52
C VAL A 143 8.58 6.98 -1.69
N TYR A 144 7.47 7.37 -2.32
CA TYR A 144 6.34 7.99 -1.65
C TYR A 144 5.08 7.14 -1.86
N GLY A 145 4.53 6.58 -0.77
CA GLY A 145 3.32 5.76 -0.84
C GLY A 145 3.44 4.60 -1.83
N ASN A 146 4.52 3.82 -1.77
CA ASN A 146 4.83 2.72 -2.70
C ASN A 146 5.08 3.11 -4.18
N ARG A 147 5.27 4.40 -4.47
CA ARG A 147 5.63 4.88 -5.80
C ARG A 147 7.03 5.47 -5.82
N LEU A 148 7.86 5.03 -6.75
CA LEU A 148 9.15 5.63 -7.07
C LEU A 148 8.94 7.03 -7.67
N ILE A 149 9.69 7.99 -7.16
CA ILE A 149 9.75 9.38 -7.62
C ILE A 149 11.22 9.70 -7.91
N ARG A 150 11.49 10.31 -9.06
CA ARG A 150 12.80 10.84 -9.43
C ARG A 150 12.77 12.35 -9.49
N LEU A 151 13.72 12.97 -8.79
CA LEU A 151 13.96 14.41 -8.72
C LEU A 151 15.38 14.70 -9.22
N GLY A 152 15.63 15.94 -9.61
CA GLY A 152 16.97 16.39 -9.99
C GLY A 152 17.92 16.47 -8.78
N ALA A 153 17.40 16.87 -7.62
CA ALA A 153 18.14 16.93 -6.36
C ALA A 153 17.23 16.73 -5.13
N GLU A 154 17.85 16.46 -3.98
CA GLU A 154 17.14 16.32 -2.70
C GLU A 154 16.36 17.58 -2.30
N SER A 155 16.82 18.77 -2.70
CA SER A 155 16.16 20.05 -2.39
C SER A 155 14.74 20.15 -2.96
N GLU A 156 14.42 19.39 -4.02
CA GLU A 156 13.08 19.37 -4.62
C GLU A 156 12.07 18.56 -3.78
N LYS A 157 12.53 17.74 -2.82
CA LYS A 157 11.68 16.87 -2.00
C LYS A 157 10.63 17.66 -1.22
N ALA A 158 11.02 18.81 -0.66
CA ALA A 158 10.09 19.63 0.11
C ALA A 158 8.94 20.16 -0.77
N ASP A 159 9.23 20.52 -2.01
CA ASP A 159 8.21 20.99 -2.96
C ASP A 159 7.34 19.84 -3.45
N PHE A 160 7.91 18.66 -3.71
CA PHE A 160 7.14 17.45 -3.96
C PHE A 160 6.12 17.19 -2.85
N LEU A 161 6.56 17.21 -1.58
CA LEU A 161 5.69 16.90 -0.43
C LEU A 161 4.58 17.93 -0.19
N LYS A 162 4.75 19.19 -0.62
CA LYS A 162 3.69 20.22 -0.54
C LYS A 162 2.51 19.92 -1.45
N ASP A 163 2.74 19.28 -2.60
CA ASP A 163 1.70 18.98 -3.59
C ASP A 163 1.87 17.58 -4.21
N ALA A 164 2.10 16.58 -3.35
CA ALA A 164 2.39 15.21 -3.79
C ALA A 164 1.28 14.65 -4.69
N LYS A 165 0.01 15.02 -4.44
CA LYS A 165 -1.14 14.60 -5.23
C LYS A 165 -1.04 15.09 -6.68
N LYS A 166 -0.67 16.35 -6.90
CA LYS A 166 -0.48 16.90 -8.25
C LYS A 166 0.63 16.16 -8.98
N TYR A 167 1.80 16.02 -8.35
CA TYR A 167 2.96 15.40 -8.99
C TYR A 167 2.75 13.90 -9.27
N LEU A 168 2.04 13.18 -8.38
CA LEU A 168 1.63 11.81 -8.67
C LEU A 168 0.67 11.74 -9.87
N ALA A 169 -0.29 12.66 -9.98
CA ALA A 169 -1.19 12.70 -11.13
C ALA A 169 -0.47 13.05 -12.45
N GLU A 170 0.55 13.90 -12.41
CA GLU A 170 1.42 14.18 -13.57
C GLU A 170 2.26 12.96 -13.95
N LEU A 171 2.83 12.26 -12.97
CA LEU A 171 3.56 11.01 -13.19
C LEU A 171 2.66 9.91 -13.77
N ASP A 172 1.42 9.79 -13.30
CA ASP A 172 0.47 8.81 -13.83
C ASP A 172 0.07 9.12 -15.28
N LYS A 173 -0.10 10.40 -15.64
CA LYS A 173 -0.30 10.79 -17.04
C LYS A 173 0.88 10.37 -17.91
N ALA A 174 2.11 10.53 -17.42
CA ALA A 174 3.32 10.10 -18.12
C ALA A 174 3.36 8.57 -18.29
N VAL A 175 3.00 7.81 -17.25
CA VAL A 175 2.85 6.35 -17.37
C VAL A 175 1.82 5.97 -18.42
N VAL A 176 0.62 6.57 -18.38
CA VAL A 176 -0.44 6.31 -19.37
C VAL A 176 0.03 6.62 -20.78
N ALA A 177 0.73 7.74 -20.99
CA ALA A 177 1.25 8.12 -22.29
C ALA A 177 2.30 7.13 -22.81
N ALA A 178 3.21 6.67 -21.95
CA ALA A 178 4.27 5.73 -22.29
C ALA A 178 3.74 4.30 -22.55
N GLN A 179 2.75 3.86 -21.77
CA GLN A 179 2.32 2.47 -21.72
C GLN A 179 0.98 2.19 -22.42
N GLY A 180 0.24 3.24 -22.80
CA GLY A 180 -1.15 3.15 -23.25
C GLY A 180 -1.35 2.95 -24.74
N LYS A 181 -0.34 3.27 -25.58
CA LYS A 181 -0.37 3.04 -27.03
C LYS A 181 -0.25 1.54 -27.33
N ASP A 182 0.75 0.90 -26.74
CA ASP A 182 1.03 -0.53 -26.86
C ASP A 182 0.55 -1.27 -25.61
N TYR A 183 -0.74 -1.12 -25.31
CA TYR A 183 -1.35 -1.79 -24.16
C TYR A 183 -1.58 -3.28 -24.48
N PRO A 184 -1.04 -4.22 -23.69
CA PRO A 184 -0.94 -5.63 -24.11
C PRO A 184 -2.23 -6.43 -23.98
N LEU A 185 -3.25 -5.92 -23.27
CA LEU A 185 -4.50 -6.64 -23.02
C LEU A 185 -5.66 -6.05 -23.83
N LYS A 186 -6.43 -6.94 -24.48
CA LYS A 186 -7.70 -6.59 -25.15
C LYS A 186 -8.89 -6.62 -24.18
N THR A 187 -8.78 -7.37 -23.09
CA THR A 187 -9.82 -7.55 -22.08
C THR A 187 -9.42 -6.98 -20.72
N CYS A 188 -10.41 -6.60 -19.92
CA CYS A 188 -10.25 -6.12 -18.57
C CYS A 188 -9.57 -7.20 -17.71
N PRO A 189 -8.46 -6.90 -17.03
CA PRO A 189 -7.75 -7.90 -16.23
C PRO A 189 -8.57 -8.40 -15.04
N VAL A 190 -9.54 -7.61 -14.57
CA VAL A 190 -10.46 -7.93 -13.47
C VAL A 190 -11.63 -8.78 -13.94
N SER A 191 -12.51 -8.23 -14.78
CA SER A 191 -13.78 -8.88 -15.17
C SER A 191 -13.67 -9.80 -16.37
N LYS A 192 -12.61 -9.67 -17.18
CA LYS A 192 -12.43 -10.33 -18.49
C LYS A 192 -13.31 -9.80 -19.62
N ASP A 193 -14.12 -8.77 -19.39
CA ASP A 193 -14.89 -8.11 -20.45
C ASP A 193 -13.98 -7.34 -21.42
N GLU A 194 -14.45 -7.11 -22.64
CA GLU A 194 -13.72 -6.34 -23.65
C GLU A 194 -13.49 -4.87 -23.24
N LEU A 195 -12.28 -4.37 -23.47
CA LEU A 195 -11.94 -2.97 -23.21
C LEU A 195 -12.44 -2.10 -24.37
N GLY A 196 -13.29 -1.12 -24.08
CA GLY A 196 -13.86 -0.23 -25.10
C GLY A 196 -15.12 -0.76 -25.77
N GLY A 197 -15.66 -1.89 -25.30
CA GLY A 197 -16.95 -2.43 -25.71
C GLY A 197 -18.12 -1.81 -24.94
N ASP A 198 -19.08 -2.64 -24.52
CA ASP A 198 -20.35 -2.21 -23.94
C ASP A 198 -20.23 -1.43 -22.62
N MET A 199 -19.10 -1.58 -21.92
CA MET A 199 -18.79 -0.83 -20.68
C MET A 199 -18.28 0.60 -20.95
N GLY A 200 -18.13 0.98 -22.23
CA GLY A 200 -17.70 2.30 -22.66
C GLY A 200 -16.18 2.49 -22.64
N LYS A 201 -15.76 3.77 -22.57
CA LYS A 201 -14.34 4.12 -22.63
C LYS A 201 -13.59 3.51 -21.43
N PRO A 202 -12.46 2.82 -21.65
CA PRO A 202 -11.71 2.22 -20.57
C PRO A 202 -11.24 3.23 -19.52
N VAL A 203 -11.13 2.75 -18.28
CA VAL A 203 -10.60 3.50 -17.15
C VAL A 203 -9.15 3.09 -16.93
N ASP A 204 -8.25 4.04 -17.09
CA ASP A 204 -6.83 3.84 -16.81
C ASP A 204 -6.55 4.03 -15.31
N VAL A 205 -5.89 3.06 -14.69
CA VAL A 205 -5.39 3.12 -13.32
C VAL A 205 -3.91 2.81 -13.36
N VAL A 206 -3.10 3.60 -12.65
CA VAL A 206 -1.68 3.33 -12.52
C VAL A 206 -1.40 2.77 -11.13
N VAL A 207 -0.66 1.65 -11.06
CA VAL A 207 -0.23 1.02 -9.81
C VAL A 207 1.23 0.63 -9.94
N ALA A 208 2.07 1.13 -9.04
CA ALA A 208 3.50 0.80 -9.00
C ALA A 208 4.19 0.99 -10.37
N GLY A 209 3.92 2.12 -11.01
CA GLY A 209 4.49 2.47 -12.32
C GLY A 209 3.89 1.72 -13.51
N ARG A 210 2.82 0.95 -13.33
CA ARG A 210 2.19 0.16 -14.41
C ARG A 210 0.80 0.65 -14.71
N LEU A 211 0.50 0.80 -16.00
CA LEU A 211 -0.84 1.05 -16.49
C LEU A 211 -1.67 -0.24 -16.42
N ILE A 212 -2.82 -0.17 -15.75
CA ILE A 212 -3.86 -1.20 -15.72
C ILE A 212 -5.13 -0.54 -16.28
N ARG A 213 -5.61 -1.05 -17.42
CA ARG A 213 -6.81 -0.54 -18.07
C ARG A 213 -8.01 -1.42 -17.72
N LEU A 214 -9.06 -0.79 -17.20
CA LEU A 214 -10.26 -1.45 -16.71
C LEU A 214 -11.44 -1.14 -17.61
N CYS A 215 -12.42 -2.05 -17.68
CA CYS A 215 -13.68 -1.79 -18.39
C CYS A 215 -14.53 -0.73 -17.68
N CYS A 216 -14.47 -0.65 -16.34
CA CYS A 216 -15.24 0.30 -15.55
C CYS A 216 -14.55 0.68 -14.23
N LYS A 217 -15.12 1.66 -13.51
CA LYS A 217 -14.57 2.15 -12.23
C LYS A 217 -14.69 1.14 -11.08
N ASP A 218 -15.67 0.25 -11.13
CA ASP A 218 -15.90 -0.72 -10.04
C ASP A 218 -14.79 -1.76 -9.94
N CYS A 219 -14.19 -2.13 -11.07
CA CYS A 219 -13.01 -3.02 -11.10
C CYS A 219 -11.82 -2.47 -10.30
N LYS A 220 -11.75 -1.16 -10.04
CA LYS A 220 -10.67 -0.57 -9.24
C LYS A 220 -10.61 -1.16 -7.82
N LYS A 221 -11.76 -1.53 -7.24
CA LYS A 221 -11.81 -2.11 -5.88
C LYS A 221 -11.05 -3.43 -5.80
N ASP A 222 -11.09 -4.24 -6.85
CA ASP A 222 -10.36 -5.51 -6.88
C ASP A 222 -8.86 -5.27 -7.08
N ILE A 223 -8.47 -4.27 -7.87
CA ILE A 223 -7.07 -3.81 -7.94
C ILE A 223 -6.56 -3.39 -6.56
N GLU A 224 -7.37 -2.66 -5.78
CA GLU A 224 -7.01 -2.25 -4.42
C GLU A 224 -6.92 -3.44 -3.46
N LYS A 225 -7.72 -4.49 -3.65
CA LYS A 225 -7.67 -5.71 -2.83
C LYS A 225 -6.52 -6.65 -3.20
N GLU A 226 -6.22 -6.82 -4.48
CA GLU A 226 -5.20 -7.76 -4.98
C GLU A 226 -4.20 -7.08 -5.94
N PRO A 227 -3.54 -5.98 -5.55
CA PRO A 227 -2.71 -5.17 -6.44
C PRO A 227 -1.59 -5.97 -7.11
N ALA A 228 -0.89 -6.81 -6.35
CA ALA A 228 0.21 -7.63 -6.85
C ALA A 228 -0.22 -8.61 -7.95
N LYS A 229 -1.44 -9.17 -7.85
CA LYS A 229 -1.99 -10.11 -8.85
C LYS A 229 -2.21 -9.42 -10.20
N PHE A 230 -2.79 -8.22 -10.19
CA PHE A 230 -3.09 -7.50 -11.42
C PHE A 230 -1.86 -6.83 -12.03
N VAL A 231 -0.93 -6.36 -11.20
CA VAL A 231 0.41 -5.95 -11.64
C VAL A 231 1.13 -7.10 -12.35
N ALA A 232 1.18 -8.28 -11.73
CA ALA A 232 1.81 -9.46 -12.34
C ALA A 232 1.12 -9.89 -13.65
N MET A 233 -0.21 -9.79 -13.73
CA MET A 233 -0.97 -10.09 -14.95
C MET A 233 -0.59 -9.18 -16.11
N VAL A 234 -0.49 -7.86 -15.88
CA VAL A 234 -0.09 -6.91 -16.92
C VAL A 234 1.38 -7.09 -17.30
N ASP A 235 2.27 -7.30 -16.34
CA ASP A 235 3.69 -7.57 -16.61
C ASP A 235 3.89 -8.84 -17.44
N ALA A 236 3.15 -9.90 -17.13
CA ALA A 236 3.15 -11.12 -17.93
C ALA A 236 2.68 -10.83 -19.36
N ALA A 237 1.58 -10.09 -19.53
CA ALA A 237 1.05 -9.74 -20.85
C ALA A 237 2.07 -8.94 -21.69
N ARG A 238 2.78 -7.97 -21.08
CA ARG A 238 3.86 -7.23 -21.78
C ARG A 238 4.99 -8.15 -22.23
N LYS A 239 5.47 -9.04 -21.35
CA LYS A 239 6.51 -10.03 -21.69
C LYS A 239 6.11 -11.00 -22.80
N HIS A 240 4.82 -11.21 -23.03
CA HIS A 240 4.34 -12.01 -24.15
C HIS A 240 4.19 -11.18 -25.42
N HIS A 241 3.72 -9.94 -25.32
CA HIS A 241 3.59 -9.00 -26.43
C HIS A 241 4.93 -8.60 -27.05
N ASP A 242 6.00 -8.55 -26.24
CA ASP A 242 7.34 -8.15 -26.70
C ASP A 242 8.17 -9.32 -27.28
N LYS A 243 7.63 -10.55 -27.34
CA LYS A 243 8.29 -11.65 -28.04
C LYS A 243 7.98 -11.57 -29.52
N PRO A 244 8.98 -11.65 -30.43
CA PRO A 244 8.70 -11.86 -31.83
C PRO A 244 7.98 -13.20 -31.98
N ASP A 245 6.88 -13.21 -32.74
CA ASP A 245 6.17 -14.43 -33.13
C ASP A 245 7.18 -15.37 -33.81
N HIS A 246 7.68 -16.37 -33.09
CA HIS A 246 8.33 -17.51 -33.71
C HIS A 246 7.25 -18.54 -34.01
N ASP A 247 6.78 -18.51 -35.25
CA ASP A 247 6.18 -19.60 -36.03
C ASP A 247 5.47 -20.71 -35.24
N GLU A 248 4.17 -20.55 -34.99
CA GLU A 248 3.25 -21.70 -34.97
C GLU A 248 2.81 -21.95 -36.43
N ASN A 249 3.68 -22.65 -37.16
CA ASN A 249 3.30 -23.36 -38.37
C ASN A 249 3.46 -24.86 -38.08
N ASP A 250 2.68 -25.35 -37.11
CA ASP A 250 2.49 -26.79 -36.93
C ASP A 250 1.55 -27.28 -38.03
N GLU A 251 2.15 -27.62 -39.17
CA GLU A 251 1.53 -28.40 -40.21
C GLU A 251 0.97 -29.68 -39.59
N HIS A 252 -0.36 -29.76 -39.54
CA HIS A 252 -1.09 -31.02 -39.37
C HIS A 252 -0.63 -32.00 -40.45
N HIS A 253 0.24 -32.93 -40.09
CA HIS A 253 0.51 -34.09 -40.92
C HIS A 253 -0.72 -35.01 -40.93
N ASP A 254 -1.47 -34.90 -42.02
CA ASP A 254 -2.45 -35.87 -42.49
C ASP A 254 -1.82 -37.27 -42.56
N HIS A 255 -2.15 -38.13 -41.59
CA HIS A 255 -2.00 -39.58 -41.77
C HIS A 255 -3.13 -40.10 -42.66
N LYS A 256 -2.89 -40.09 -43.97
CA LYS A 256 -3.74 -40.77 -44.94
C LYS A 256 -3.50 -42.28 -44.87
N HIS A 257 -4.50 -43.01 -44.36
CA HIS A 257 -4.62 -44.45 -44.54
C HIS A 257 -4.99 -44.80 -45.99
N GLY A 258 -4.43 -45.90 -46.50
CA GLY A 258 -5.11 -46.78 -47.46
C GLY A 258 -4.31 -47.13 -48.71
N GLY A 259 -4.19 -48.44 -48.98
CA GLY A 259 -3.91 -49.01 -50.31
C GLY A 259 -2.98 -50.19 -50.28
#